data_AF-R9RCX6-F1
#
_entry.id   AF-R9RCX6-F1
#
_cell.length_a   1.000
_cell.length_b   1.000
_cell.length_c   1.000
_cell.angle_alpha   90.00
_cell.angle_beta   90.00
_cell.angle_gamma   90.00
#
_symmetry.space_group_name_H-M   'P 1'
#
loop_
_entity.id
_entity.type
_entity.pdbx_description
1 polymer ?
#
loop_
_entity_poly.entity_id
_entity_poly.type
_entity_poly.pdbx_seq_one_letter_code
_entity_poly.pdbx_strand_id
1 'polypeptide(L)'
;MKKGLGIGIEDFKEIIYENCYYIDKTMYIEDLIKDKSKIKLFIRPRRFGKTLNMLTLKYFFDIENKEENRKLFKNLYIEKSEYFKEQGQYPVIFISLKGLKEKTWKNCFNEIKALISKLYNEFEFIKKVLNESELNIFDKIWLKKDDGEYTNALKNLTSFLYKYYKKEVILLIDEYDAPLINAYEYGYYDEAILFFKVFYGEALKTNLYLKTGIMTGIIRVIKAGIFSDLNNLKIYSILDKEYSDFFGFTQEEVKKTLEDFKIEYELPDVKSWYDGYKFGNSEVYNPWSILNFLQHKELEAYWVKTSSNFLIKEALKNTNLDVKESLEDLFNGENVEEVITGNSDLSSLLSYHDIWELLLFSGYLTIDKKIDKKLYSLRLPNREIKELFKDEFIDISFGESQFIKTMESLKRNKLEDFEKNLQKILLNSTSYQDTKNEDFYHGLILGMILYLDSQYYVTSNKESGLGRYDVTIEPKNKNNKGYILEFKVTKNEEDLEKEAKQAIEQIISKKYDVSLKERDIKDIIILGVAFCGKLVKVSYQ
;
A
#
# COMPACT_ATOMS: atom_id res chain seq x y z
N MET A 1 -18.48 29.28 -10.23
CA MET A 1 -17.11 29.21 -9.68
C MET A 1 -16.64 27.77 -9.79
N LYS A 2 -15.37 27.54 -10.16
CA LYS A 2 -14.78 26.19 -10.21
C LYS A 2 -14.57 25.72 -8.76
N LYS A 3 -15.03 24.51 -8.43
CA LYS A 3 -14.86 23.96 -7.07
C LYS A 3 -13.38 23.68 -6.80
N GLY A 4 -12.92 23.92 -5.57
CA GLY A 4 -11.56 23.55 -5.14
C GLY A 4 -11.42 22.05 -4.90
N LEU A 5 -10.19 21.53 -4.89
CA LEU A 5 -9.92 20.13 -4.53
C LEU A 5 -9.70 20.01 -3.02
N GLY A 6 -10.45 19.12 -2.36
CA GLY A 6 -10.35 18.88 -0.91
C GLY A 6 -9.21 17.92 -0.54
N ILE A 7 -7.97 18.23 -0.91
CA ILE A 7 -6.82 17.37 -0.64
C ILE A 7 -6.48 17.38 0.85
N GLY A 8 -6.40 16.20 1.45
CA GLY A 8 -6.13 16.04 2.88
C GLY A 8 -7.37 16.21 3.78
N ILE A 9 -8.54 16.49 3.20
CA ILE A 9 -9.80 16.58 3.94
C ILE A 9 -10.42 15.18 4.01
N GLU A 10 -10.53 14.64 5.23
CA GLU A 10 -11.14 13.32 5.48
C GLU A 10 -12.63 13.44 5.88
N ASP A 11 -13.07 14.63 6.30
CA ASP A 11 -14.44 14.87 6.75
C ASP A 11 -15.38 15.22 5.59
N PHE A 12 -16.40 14.39 5.39
CA PHE A 12 -17.43 14.60 4.38
C PHE A 12 -18.17 15.93 4.53
N LYS A 13 -18.50 16.33 5.77
CA LYS A 13 -19.20 17.58 6.05
C LYS A 13 -18.37 18.79 5.65
N GLU A 14 -17.06 18.75 5.91
CA GLU A 14 -16.12 19.80 5.50
C GLU A 14 -16.04 19.91 3.97
N ILE A 15 -15.90 18.80 3.26
CA ILE A 15 -15.89 18.77 1.78
C ILE A 15 -17.14 19.45 1.20
N ILE A 16 -18.32 19.17 1.76
CA ILE A 16 -19.57 19.75 1.26
C ILE A 16 -19.70 21.23 1.61
N TYR A 17 -19.35 21.64 2.83
CA TYR A 17 -19.46 23.04 3.27
C TYR A 17 -18.45 23.97 2.59
N GLU A 18 -17.20 23.53 2.43
CA GLU A 18 -16.17 24.28 1.71
C GLU A 18 -16.39 24.24 0.18
N ASN A 19 -17.49 23.61 -0.27
CA ASN A 19 -17.85 23.47 -1.67
C ASN A 19 -16.71 22.88 -2.51
N CYS A 20 -15.99 21.92 -1.93
CA CYS A 20 -14.96 21.16 -2.61
C CYS A 20 -15.58 20.27 -3.71
N TYR A 21 -14.75 19.90 -4.68
CA TYR A 21 -15.10 18.92 -5.68
C TYR A 21 -15.25 17.55 -5.02
N TYR A 22 -16.43 16.95 -5.16
CA TYR A 22 -16.79 15.69 -4.53
C TYR A 22 -17.33 14.73 -5.59
N ILE A 23 -16.77 13.53 -5.63
CA ILE A 23 -17.26 12.44 -6.47
C ILE A 23 -18.28 11.66 -5.66
N ASP A 24 -19.53 11.71 -6.11
CA ASP A 24 -20.66 11.18 -5.36
C ASP A 24 -20.66 9.64 -5.35
N LYS A 25 -20.37 9.08 -4.18
CA LYS A 25 -20.40 7.64 -3.90
C LYS A 25 -21.58 7.24 -3.01
N THR A 26 -22.59 8.11 -2.84
CA THR A 26 -23.66 7.90 -1.86
C THR A 26 -24.63 6.77 -2.22
N MET A 27 -24.60 6.25 -3.45
CA MET A 27 -25.30 5.01 -3.84
C MET A 27 -24.97 3.83 -2.92
N TYR A 28 -23.75 3.76 -2.41
CA TYR A 28 -23.34 2.72 -1.47
C TYR A 28 -24.16 2.67 -0.17
N ILE A 29 -24.70 3.81 0.28
CA ILE A 29 -25.54 3.84 1.47
C ILE A 29 -26.78 2.97 1.26
N GLU A 30 -27.36 3.02 0.06
CA GLU A 30 -28.48 2.17 -0.33
C GLU A 30 -28.07 0.69 -0.37
N ASP A 31 -26.93 0.36 -0.99
CA ASP A 31 -26.43 -1.02 -1.06
C ASP A 31 -26.16 -1.60 0.34
N LEU A 32 -25.60 -0.79 1.26
CA LEU A 32 -25.39 -1.16 2.65
C LEU A 32 -26.68 -1.48 3.41
N ILE A 33 -27.75 -0.72 3.16
CA ILE A 33 -29.04 -0.91 3.83
C ILE A 33 -29.74 -2.16 3.28
N LYS A 34 -29.55 -2.46 1.99
CA LYS A 34 -30.02 -3.70 1.36
C LYS A 34 -29.28 -4.91 1.92
N ASP A 35 -27.97 -4.80 2.13
CA ASP A 35 -27.15 -5.86 2.69
C ASP A 35 -27.50 -6.16 4.17
N LYS A 36 -28.11 -7.32 4.39
CA LYS A 36 -28.59 -7.79 5.69
C LYS A 36 -27.51 -8.38 6.60
N SER A 37 -26.24 -8.39 6.16
CA SER A 37 -25.13 -8.79 7.01
C SER A 37 -25.01 -7.85 8.21
N LYS A 38 -25.08 -8.39 9.43
CA LYS A 38 -25.08 -7.57 10.65
C LYS A 38 -23.74 -6.87 10.86
N ILE A 39 -22.63 -7.58 10.66
CA ILE A 39 -21.28 -7.02 10.78
C ILE A 39 -20.58 -7.13 9.42
N LYS A 40 -20.03 -6.00 8.96
CA LYS A 40 -19.40 -5.85 7.66
C LYS A 40 -17.98 -5.33 7.84
N LEU A 41 -17.00 -6.00 7.23
CA LEU A 41 -15.61 -5.54 7.18
C LEU A 41 -15.20 -5.25 5.74
N PHE A 42 -14.80 -4.01 5.48
CA PHE A 42 -14.28 -3.57 4.19
C PHE A 42 -12.75 -3.54 4.22
N ILE A 43 -12.13 -4.40 3.43
CA ILE A 43 -10.68 -4.49 3.30
C ILE A 43 -10.29 -3.80 1.98
N ARG A 44 -9.64 -2.64 2.09
CA ARG A 44 -9.22 -1.83 0.94
C ARG A 44 -7.84 -1.23 1.19
N PRO A 45 -7.04 -0.99 0.14
CA PRO A 45 -5.75 -0.34 0.29
C PRO A 45 -5.85 1.06 0.91
N ARG A 46 -4.72 1.61 1.34
CA ARG A 46 -4.66 2.97 1.90
C ARG A 46 -5.07 4.00 0.85
N ARG A 47 -5.66 5.11 1.31
CA ARG A 47 -6.03 6.27 0.47
C ARG A 47 -7.15 6.05 -0.55
N PHE A 48 -7.86 4.93 -0.48
CA PHE A 48 -9.05 4.66 -1.29
C PHE A 48 -10.37 5.23 -0.70
N GLY A 49 -10.30 6.21 0.21
CA GLY A 49 -11.49 6.90 0.73
C GLY A 49 -12.20 6.23 1.92
N LYS A 50 -11.54 5.29 2.62
CA LYS A 50 -12.13 4.56 3.78
C LYS A 50 -12.73 5.48 4.84
N THR A 51 -11.93 6.36 5.42
CA THR A 51 -12.36 7.28 6.48
C THR A 51 -13.47 8.23 6.02
N LEU A 52 -13.33 8.80 4.82
CA LEU A 52 -14.35 9.68 4.22
C LEU A 52 -15.70 8.97 4.08
N ASN A 53 -15.68 7.73 3.60
CA ASN A 53 -16.89 6.91 3.48
C ASN A 53 -17.49 6.60 4.86
N MET A 54 -16.67 6.28 5.87
CA MET A 54 -17.16 6.05 7.23
C MET A 54 -17.80 7.30 7.84
N LEU A 55 -17.22 8.48 7.65
CA LEU A 55 -17.81 9.73 8.11
C LEU A 55 -19.08 10.10 7.32
N THR A 56 -19.14 9.79 6.02
CA THR A 56 -20.37 9.92 5.22
C THR A 56 -21.51 9.10 5.83
N LEU A 57 -21.24 7.84 6.23
CA LEU A 57 -22.22 7.00 6.93
C LEU A 57 -22.60 7.57 8.29
N LYS A 58 -21.62 8.08 9.05
CA LYS A 58 -21.87 8.74 10.34
C LYS A 58 -22.91 9.85 10.16
N TYR A 59 -22.65 10.79 9.25
CA TYR A 59 -23.58 11.90 9.00
C TYR A 59 -24.94 11.42 8.47
N PHE A 60 -24.97 10.38 7.64
CA PHE A 60 -26.21 9.86 7.10
C PHE A 60 -27.12 9.31 8.20
N PHE A 61 -26.60 8.45 9.08
CA PHE A 61 -27.43 7.76 10.07
C PHE A 61 -27.65 8.53 11.38
N ASP A 62 -26.76 9.47 11.74
CA ASP A 62 -26.74 10.16 13.03
C ASP A 62 -28.06 10.88 13.37
N ILE A 63 -28.66 10.45 14.48
CA ILE A 63 -29.93 10.93 15.01
C ILE A 63 -29.87 12.32 15.65
N GLU A 64 -28.72 12.75 16.19
CA GLU A 64 -28.66 14.01 16.94
C GLU A 64 -28.75 15.23 16.03
N ASN A 65 -28.01 15.21 14.93
CA ASN A 65 -27.91 16.33 14.00
C ASN A 65 -28.76 16.13 12.75
N LYS A 66 -29.86 15.38 12.86
CA LYS A 66 -30.67 14.91 11.72
C LYS A 66 -30.93 15.98 10.66
N GLU A 67 -31.49 17.12 11.05
CA GLU A 67 -31.89 18.18 10.11
C GLU A 67 -30.69 18.89 9.45
N GLU A 68 -29.58 19.05 10.19
CA GLU A 68 -28.37 19.66 9.64
C GLU A 68 -27.64 18.69 8.71
N ASN A 69 -27.50 17.43 9.14
CA ASN A 69 -26.87 16.38 8.35
C ASN A 69 -27.66 16.10 7.05
N ARG A 70 -28.99 16.21 7.08
CA ARG A 70 -29.83 16.06 5.88
C ARG A 70 -29.42 17.00 4.75
N LYS A 71 -28.97 18.22 5.07
CA LYS A 71 -28.54 19.21 4.08
C LYS A 71 -27.26 18.80 3.36
N LEU A 72 -26.40 17.98 4.00
CA LEU A 72 -25.14 17.51 3.41
C LEU A 72 -25.36 16.59 2.20
N PHE A 73 -26.51 15.94 2.13
CA PHE A 73 -26.84 14.99 1.07
C PHE A 73 -27.61 15.61 -0.11
N LYS A 74 -27.84 16.94 -0.07
CA LYS A 74 -28.58 17.64 -1.12
C LYS A 74 -27.90 17.51 -2.48
N ASN A 75 -28.68 17.17 -3.50
CA ASN A 75 -28.26 16.88 -4.87
C ASN A 75 -27.32 15.67 -5.03
N LEU A 76 -27.14 14.86 -3.99
CA LEU A 76 -26.42 13.58 -4.10
C LEU A 76 -27.41 12.46 -4.47
N TYR A 77 -26.89 11.34 -4.97
CA TYR A 77 -27.66 10.18 -5.39
C TYR A 77 -28.62 9.72 -4.30
N ILE A 78 -28.14 9.57 -3.06
CA ILE A 78 -28.93 8.97 -1.97
C ILE A 78 -30.17 9.80 -1.61
N GLU A 79 -30.18 11.11 -1.86
CA GLU A 79 -31.36 11.97 -1.60
C GLU A 79 -32.58 11.52 -2.42
N LYS A 80 -32.35 10.97 -3.62
CA LYS A 80 -33.40 10.50 -4.53
C LYS A 80 -33.79 9.04 -4.31
N SER A 81 -33.02 8.32 -3.49
CA SER A 81 -33.27 6.92 -3.18
C SER A 81 -34.42 6.75 -2.17
N GLU A 82 -35.19 5.67 -2.28
CA GLU A 82 -36.22 5.33 -1.30
C GLU A 82 -35.64 5.06 0.11
N TYR A 83 -34.35 4.75 0.18
CA TYR A 83 -33.63 4.47 1.42
C TYR A 83 -33.22 5.74 2.16
N PHE A 84 -33.43 6.94 1.60
CA PHE A 84 -33.20 8.21 2.29
C PHE A 84 -34.05 8.37 3.56
N LYS A 85 -35.12 7.57 3.73
CA LYS A 85 -35.92 7.49 4.97
C LYS A 85 -35.12 7.04 6.20
N GLU A 86 -34.02 6.32 5.99
CA GLU A 86 -33.11 5.87 7.06
C GLU A 86 -32.19 6.98 7.57
N GLN A 87 -32.19 8.15 6.93
CA GLN A 87 -31.36 9.30 7.32
C GLN A 87 -31.76 9.80 8.73
N GLY A 88 -30.76 9.94 9.59
CA GLY A 88 -30.89 10.42 10.97
C GLY A 88 -31.79 9.57 11.85
N GLN A 89 -31.80 8.25 11.65
CA GLN A 89 -32.66 7.33 12.40
C GLN A 89 -31.97 6.63 13.56
N TYR A 90 -30.63 6.64 13.66
CA TYR A 90 -29.91 5.79 14.61
C TYR A 90 -28.85 6.59 15.39
N PRO A 91 -28.60 6.24 16.67
CA PRO A 91 -27.37 6.65 17.34
C PRO A 91 -26.18 6.02 16.61
N VAL A 92 -25.13 6.79 16.39
CA VAL A 92 -23.92 6.32 15.70
C VAL A 92 -22.70 6.52 16.57
N ILE A 93 -21.95 5.45 16.82
CA ILE A 93 -20.60 5.51 17.39
C ILE A 93 -19.61 5.43 16.24
N PHE A 94 -18.71 6.41 16.13
CA PHE A 94 -17.58 6.36 15.20
C PHE A 94 -16.28 6.42 15.99
N ILE A 95 -15.37 5.49 15.72
CA ILE A 95 -14.02 5.46 16.30
C ILE A 95 -13.01 5.12 15.20
N SER A 96 -11.97 5.95 15.06
CA SER A 96 -10.84 5.68 14.17
C SER A 96 -9.61 5.30 15.00
N LEU A 97 -8.97 4.19 14.64
CA LEU A 97 -7.80 3.67 15.35
C LEU A 97 -6.47 4.03 14.68
N LYS A 98 -6.52 4.78 13.58
CA LYS A 98 -5.37 5.28 12.80
C LYS A 98 -4.29 5.97 13.64
N GLY A 99 -4.69 6.63 14.73
CA GLY A 99 -3.82 7.40 15.62
C GLY A 99 -3.00 6.56 16.61
N LEU A 100 -3.32 5.27 16.78
CA LEU A 100 -2.64 4.40 17.74
C LEU A 100 -1.28 3.93 17.16
N LYS A 101 -0.27 4.79 17.27
CA LYS A 101 1.08 4.57 16.74
C LYS A 101 2.12 4.75 17.84
N GLU A 102 2.39 3.68 18.56
CA GLU A 102 3.28 3.70 19.71
C GLU A 102 4.38 2.66 19.59
N LYS A 103 5.44 2.82 20.38
CA LYS A 103 6.58 1.88 20.37
C LYS A 103 6.49 0.80 21.45
N THR A 104 5.52 0.93 22.37
CA THR A 104 5.34 -0.01 23.48
C THR A 104 3.85 -0.19 23.77
N TRP A 105 3.47 -1.38 24.26
CA TRP A 105 2.11 -1.65 24.70
C TRP A 105 1.61 -0.65 25.74
N LYS A 106 2.45 -0.28 26.72
CA LYS A 106 2.09 0.68 27.77
C LYS A 106 1.64 2.03 27.21
N ASN A 107 2.38 2.56 26.24
CA ASN A 107 2.00 3.83 25.61
C ASN A 107 0.77 3.66 24.72
N CYS A 108 0.72 2.59 23.93
CA CYS A 108 -0.44 2.27 23.09
C CYS A 108 -1.72 2.19 23.93
N PHE A 109 -1.66 1.53 25.08
CA PHE A 109 -2.78 1.42 26.00
C PHE A 109 -3.19 2.77 26.59
N ASN A 110 -2.25 3.66 26.91
CA ASN A 110 -2.57 5.01 27.35
C ASN A 110 -3.27 5.84 26.25
N GLU A 111 -2.84 5.71 25.00
CA GLU A 111 -3.52 6.35 23.85
C GLU A 111 -4.91 5.75 23.61
N ILE A 112 -5.08 4.44 23.79
CA ILE A 112 -6.41 3.79 23.80
C ILE A 112 -7.30 4.41 24.88
N LYS A 113 -6.81 4.59 26.12
CA LYS A 113 -7.57 5.26 27.18
C LYS A 113 -7.97 6.67 26.78
N ALA A 114 -7.06 7.45 26.19
CA ALA A 114 -7.32 8.80 25.73
C ALA A 114 -8.38 8.86 24.63
N LEU A 115 -8.28 7.98 23.63
CA LEU A 115 -9.23 7.85 22.53
C LEU A 115 -10.64 7.50 23.03
N ILE A 116 -10.75 6.49 23.88
CA ILE A 116 -12.04 6.04 24.42
C ILE A 116 -12.64 7.10 25.36
N SER A 117 -11.82 7.76 26.19
CA SER A 117 -12.27 8.87 27.04
C SER A 117 -12.85 10.02 26.21
N LYS A 118 -12.20 10.39 25.10
CA LYS A 118 -12.72 11.39 24.16
C LYS A 118 -14.05 10.94 23.55
N LEU A 119 -14.16 9.67 23.14
CA LEU A 119 -15.41 9.13 22.62
C LEU A 119 -16.54 9.20 23.67
N TYR A 120 -16.27 8.85 24.93
CA TYR A 120 -17.26 8.97 26.01
C TYR A 120 -17.66 10.43 26.24
N ASN A 121 -16.72 11.36 26.14
CA ASN A 121 -17.01 12.79 26.26
C ASN A 121 -18.02 13.27 25.20
N GLU A 122 -17.95 12.76 23.96
CA GLU A 122 -18.94 13.08 22.92
C GLU A 122 -20.37 12.72 23.33
N PHE A 123 -20.54 11.74 24.22
CA PHE A 123 -21.83 11.28 24.71
C PHE A 123 -22.12 11.63 26.18
N GLU A 124 -21.43 12.63 26.76
CA GLU A 124 -21.63 13.02 28.17
C GLU A 124 -23.11 13.27 28.51
N PHE A 125 -23.87 13.83 27.58
CA PHE A 125 -25.28 14.17 27.76
C PHE A 125 -26.17 12.96 28.12
N ILE A 126 -25.73 11.71 27.86
CA ILE A 126 -26.48 10.51 28.22
C ILE A 126 -26.42 10.19 29.71
N LYS A 127 -25.46 10.76 30.46
CA LYS A 127 -25.29 10.52 31.90
C LYS A 127 -26.59 10.73 32.70
N LYS A 128 -27.45 11.66 32.27
CA LYS A 128 -28.73 11.96 32.93
C LYS A 128 -29.73 10.79 32.98
N VAL A 129 -29.55 9.72 32.18
CA VAL A 129 -30.42 8.54 32.21
C VAL A 129 -29.76 7.30 32.83
N LEU A 130 -28.51 7.42 33.27
CA LEU A 130 -27.73 6.32 33.84
C LEU A 130 -28.01 6.17 35.35
N ASN A 131 -28.02 4.94 35.85
CA ASN A 131 -28.06 4.68 37.29
C ASN A 131 -26.66 4.83 37.92
N GLU A 132 -26.54 4.79 39.26
CA GLU A 132 -25.26 5.00 39.96
C GLU A 132 -24.15 4.04 39.51
N SER A 133 -24.48 2.77 39.26
CA SER A 133 -23.50 1.77 38.81
C SER A 133 -23.02 2.06 37.39
N GLU A 134 -23.93 2.39 36.49
CA GLU A 134 -23.62 2.76 35.10
C GLU A 134 -22.83 4.08 35.03
N LEU A 135 -23.18 5.05 35.87
CA LEU A 135 -22.44 6.32 36.00
C LEU A 135 -21.00 6.07 36.46
N ASN A 136 -20.80 5.20 37.44
CA ASN A 136 -19.45 4.83 37.89
C ASN A 136 -18.63 4.17 36.77
N ILE A 137 -19.24 3.27 35.98
CA ILE A 137 -18.58 2.65 34.81
C ILE A 137 -18.23 3.73 33.77
N PHE A 138 -19.17 4.62 33.48
CA PHE A 138 -18.98 5.72 32.53
C PHE A 138 -17.83 6.64 32.98
N ASP A 139 -17.86 7.10 34.22
CA ASP A 139 -16.89 8.05 34.77
C ASP A 139 -15.49 7.45 34.89
N LYS A 140 -15.35 6.15 35.17
CA LYS A 140 -14.04 5.48 35.14
C LYS A 140 -13.37 5.56 33.77
N ILE A 141 -14.14 5.34 32.70
CA ILE A 141 -13.64 5.44 31.33
C ILE A 141 -13.41 6.90 30.93
N TRP A 142 -14.40 7.77 31.19
CA TRP A 142 -14.34 9.18 30.84
C TRP A 142 -13.17 9.91 31.52
N LEU A 143 -12.91 9.61 32.80
CA LEU A 143 -11.81 10.20 33.58
C LEU A 143 -10.48 9.42 33.48
N LYS A 144 -10.39 8.44 32.58
CA LYS A 144 -9.18 7.65 32.31
C LYS A 144 -8.62 6.93 33.55
N LYS A 145 -9.48 6.41 34.42
CA LYS A 145 -9.08 5.65 35.62
C LYS A 145 -8.43 4.33 35.24
N ASP A 146 -7.45 3.88 36.03
CA ASP A 146 -6.70 2.66 35.72
C ASP A 146 -7.55 1.38 35.84
N ASP A 147 -8.57 1.40 36.70
CA ASP A 147 -9.53 0.31 36.92
C ASP A 147 -10.78 0.40 36.03
N GLY A 148 -10.72 1.22 34.95
CA GLY A 148 -11.77 1.27 33.94
C GLY A 148 -11.79 0.04 33.04
N GLU A 149 -12.98 -0.46 32.70
CA GLU A 149 -13.16 -1.61 31.80
C GLU A 149 -13.03 -1.22 30.31
N TYR A 150 -11.83 -0.83 29.88
CA TYR A 150 -11.59 -0.34 28.50
C TYR A 150 -11.89 -1.38 27.42
N THR A 151 -11.70 -2.67 27.70
CA THR A 151 -12.04 -3.77 26.78
C THR A 151 -13.54 -3.85 26.50
N ASN A 152 -14.41 -3.42 27.42
CA ASN A 152 -15.87 -3.45 27.24
C ASN A 152 -16.45 -2.07 26.86
N ALA A 153 -15.62 -1.06 26.67
CA ALA A 153 -16.07 0.33 26.56
C ALA A 153 -17.08 0.54 25.42
N LEU A 154 -16.84 -0.01 24.23
CA LEU A 154 -17.78 0.13 23.11
C LEU A 154 -19.12 -0.57 23.39
N LYS A 155 -19.09 -1.78 23.96
CA LYS A 155 -20.31 -2.51 24.35
C LYS A 155 -21.11 -1.72 25.38
N ASN A 156 -20.46 -1.23 26.43
CA ASN A 156 -21.10 -0.43 27.47
C ASN A 156 -21.72 0.84 26.89
N LEU A 157 -20.99 1.57 26.02
CA LEU A 157 -21.50 2.76 25.37
C LEU A 157 -22.73 2.49 24.50
N THR A 158 -22.76 1.38 23.74
CA THR A 158 -23.96 1.01 22.97
C THR A 158 -25.19 0.75 23.86
N SER A 159 -25.00 0.13 25.02
CA SER A 159 -26.07 -0.08 26.02
C SER A 159 -26.59 1.25 26.57
N PHE A 160 -25.69 2.17 26.92
CA PHE A 160 -26.05 3.48 27.43
C PHE A 160 -26.81 4.32 26.40
N LEU A 161 -26.36 4.31 25.13
CA LEU A 161 -27.07 4.97 24.03
C LEU A 161 -28.45 4.36 23.78
N TYR A 162 -28.57 3.02 23.82
CA TYR A 162 -29.88 2.38 23.70
C TYR A 162 -30.80 2.79 24.85
N LYS A 163 -30.29 2.91 26.08
CA LYS A 163 -31.08 3.36 27.23
C LYS A 163 -31.62 4.78 27.02
N TYR A 164 -30.83 5.66 26.42
CA TYR A 164 -31.18 7.04 26.12
C TYR A 164 -32.16 7.16 24.94
N TYR A 165 -31.81 6.61 23.77
CA TYR A 165 -32.54 6.79 22.52
C TYR A 165 -33.66 5.78 22.30
N LYS A 166 -33.67 4.66 23.03
CA LYS A 166 -34.53 3.49 22.78
C LYS A 166 -34.42 2.96 21.36
N LYS A 167 -33.23 3.04 20.78
CA LYS A 167 -32.90 2.57 19.43
C LYS A 167 -31.57 1.84 19.42
N GLU A 168 -31.49 0.80 18.58
CA GLU A 168 -30.26 0.08 18.30
C GLU A 168 -29.21 1.02 17.68
N VAL A 169 -27.94 0.78 17.99
CA VAL A 169 -26.80 1.65 17.66
C VAL A 169 -26.08 1.15 16.41
N ILE A 170 -25.62 2.06 15.56
CA ILE A 170 -24.68 1.75 14.47
C ILE A 170 -23.26 2.00 14.97
N LEU A 171 -22.39 0.99 14.86
CA LEU A 171 -20.99 1.08 15.27
C LEU A 171 -20.08 1.11 14.05
N LEU A 172 -19.33 2.19 13.90
CA LEU A 172 -18.38 2.44 12.81
C LEU A 172 -16.95 2.42 13.38
N ILE A 173 -16.13 1.45 12.95
CA ILE A 173 -14.73 1.29 13.38
C ILE A 173 -13.82 1.46 12.16
N ASP A 174 -13.07 2.55 12.11
CA ASP A 174 -12.16 2.87 11.01
C ASP A 174 -10.73 2.44 11.34
N GLU A 175 -10.06 1.82 10.36
CA GLU A 175 -8.69 1.27 10.46
C GLU A 175 -8.49 0.30 11.65
N TYR A 176 -9.37 -0.71 11.75
CA TYR A 176 -9.39 -1.67 12.87
C TYR A 176 -8.07 -2.43 13.09
N ASP A 177 -7.29 -2.60 12.03
CA ASP A 177 -6.04 -3.35 11.96
C ASP A 177 -4.80 -2.49 12.20
N ALA A 178 -4.90 -1.16 12.13
CA ALA A 178 -3.76 -0.25 12.29
C ALA A 178 -3.00 -0.45 13.61
N PRO A 179 -3.65 -0.61 14.79
CA PRO A 179 -2.93 -0.82 16.05
C PRO A 179 -2.19 -2.15 16.08
N LEU A 180 -2.70 -3.17 15.38
CA LEU A 180 -2.10 -4.50 15.32
C LEU A 180 -0.89 -4.53 14.38
N ILE A 181 -0.98 -3.85 13.24
CA ILE A 181 0.16 -3.63 12.34
C ILE A 181 1.29 -2.90 13.07
N ASN A 182 0.95 -1.84 13.81
CA ASN A 182 1.92 -1.08 14.59
C ASN A 182 2.50 -1.92 15.75
N ALA A 183 1.69 -2.71 16.44
CA ALA A 183 2.16 -3.62 17.49
C ALA A 183 3.12 -4.69 16.95
N TYR A 184 2.88 -5.19 15.74
CA TYR A 184 3.80 -6.10 15.07
C TYR A 184 5.14 -5.43 14.73
N GLU A 185 5.10 -4.23 14.13
CA GLU A 185 6.30 -3.44 13.80
C GLU A 185 7.23 -3.22 14.99
N TYR A 186 6.68 -2.99 16.18
CA TYR A 186 7.44 -2.69 17.40
C TYR A 186 7.52 -3.84 18.41
N GLY A 187 7.03 -5.04 18.05
CA GLY A 187 7.22 -6.26 18.84
C GLY A 187 6.38 -6.37 20.12
N TYR A 188 5.18 -5.77 20.17
CA TYR A 188 4.23 -5.91 21.29
C TYR A 188 2.84 -6.45 20.84
N TYR A 189 2.84 -7.21 19.74
CA TYR A 189 1.63 -7.76 19.13
C TYR A 189 0.82 -8.66 20.07
N ASP A 190 1.49 -9.52 20.84
CA ASP A 190 0.84 -10.50 21.73
C ASP A 190 0.06 -9.83 22.86
N GLU A 191 0.50 -8.69 23.36
CA GLU A 191 -0.24 -7.91 24.36
C GLU A 191 -1.42 -7.17 23.73
N ALA A 192 -1.18 -6.53 22.59
CA ALA A 192 -2.21 -5.76 21.89
C ALA A 192 -3.38 -6.65 21.46
N ILE A 193 -3.10 -7.86 20.98
CA ILE A 193 -4.13 -8.73 20.45
C ILE A 193 -5.11 -9.23 21.51
N LEU A 194 -4.63 -9.47 22.74
CA LEU A 194 -5.48 -9.86 23.87
C LEU A 194 -6.53 -8.78 24.18
N PHE A 195 -6.14 -7.51 24.12
CA PHE A 195 -7.06 -6.40 24.30
C PHE A 195 -8.09 -6.32 23.17
N PHE A 196 -7.62 -6.26 21.92
CA PHE A 196 -8.50 -6.03 20.76
C PHE A 196 -9.47 -7.19 20.50
N LYS A 197 -9.11 -8.41 20.90
CA LYS A 197 -10.01 -9.57 20.87
C LYS A 197 -11.27 -9.36 21.69
N VAL A 198 -11.14 -8.92 22.94
CA VAL A 198 -12.31 -8.61 23.78
C VAL A 198 -13.00 -7.34 23.27
N PHE A 199 -12.23 -6.31 22.94
CA PHE A 199 -12.74 -5.02 22.48
C PHE A 199 -13.68 -5.12 21.28
N TYR A 200 -13.32 -5.91 20.27
CA TYR A 200 -14.17 -6.13 19.11
C TYR A 200 -15.22 -7.22 19.34
N GLY A 201 -14.84 -8.34 19.98
CA GLY A 201 -15.73 -9.48 20.23
C GLY A 201 -17.00 -9.09 20.99
N GLU A 202 -16.82 -8.36 22.10
CA GLU A 202 -17.92 -7.93 22.96
C GLU A 202 -18.80 -6.86 22.29
N ALA A 203 -18.21 -5.96 21.50
CA ALA A 203 -18.94 -4.88 20.84
C ALA A 203 -19.75 -5.35 19.62
N LEU A 204 -19.24 -6.32 18.84
CA LEU A 204 -19.77 -6.67 17.53
C LEU A 204 -20.55 -8.00 17.48
N LYS A 205 -20.23 -8.96 18.35
CA LYS A 205 -20.92 -10.26 18.37
C LYS A 205 -21.91 -10.36 19.52
N THR A 206 -21.44 -10.15 20.74
CA THR A 206 -22.24 -10.33 21.97
C THR A 206 -22.96 -9.03 22.37
N ASN A 207 -23.59 -8.36 21.41
CA ASN A 207 -24.22 -7.05 21.61
C ASN A 207 -25.66 -7.01 21.09
N LEU A 208 -26.61 -7.01 22.03
CA LEU A 208 -28.05 -6.95 21.75
C LEU A 208 -28.51 -5.54 21.33
N TYR A 209 -27.72 -4.51 21.63
CA TYR A 209 -28.05 -3.12 21.34
C TYR A 209 -27.49 -2.63 20.01
N LEU A 210 -26.80 -3.50 19.28
CA LEU A 210 -26.17 -3.19 17.99
C LEU A 210 -27.13 -3.46 16.83
N LYS A 211 -27.36 -2.43 16.01
CA LYS A 211 -28.07 -2.52 14.73
C LYS A 211 -27.19 -3.18 13.67
N THR A 212 -26.03 -2.60 13.42
CA THR A 212 -25.01 -3.08 12.50
C THR A 212 -23.64 -2.53 12.91
N GLY A 213 -22.60 -3.31 12.64
CA GLY A 213 -21.21 -2.91 12.78
C GLY A 213 -20.56 -2.81 11.41
N ILE A 214 -19.87 -1.70 11.12
CA ILE A 214 -19.11 -1.51 9.89
C ILE A 214 -17.67 -1.21 10.27
N MET A 215 -16.76 -2.00 9.70
CA MET A 215 -15.33 -1.90 9.95
C MET A 215 -14.59 -1.63 8.65
N THR A 216 -13.48 -0.91 8.72
CA THR A 216 -12.56 -0.74 7.59
C THR A 216 -11.14 -1.11 8.00
N GLY A 217 -10.37 -1.66 7.08
CA GLY A 217 -8.94 -1.96 7.28
C GLY A 217 -8.23 -2.20 5.95
N ILE A 218 -6.97 -2.59 6.02
CA ILE A 218 -6.11 -2.92 4.88
C ILE A 218 -5.94 -4.42 4.76
N ILE A 219 -5.81 -5.13 5.86
CA ILE A 219 -5.58 -6.58 5.89
C ILE A 219 -6.63 -7.28 6.73
N ARG A 220 -6.68 -8.61 6.58
CA ARG A 220 -7.38 -9.49 7.49
C ARG A 220 -6.38 -10.02 8.52
N VAL A 221 -6.71 -9.99 9.81
CA VAL A 221 -5.83 -10.50 10.88
C VAL A 221 -6.38 -11.82 11.42
N ILE A 222 -6.15 -12.97 10.76
CA ILE A 222 -6.88 -14.23 11.09
C ILE A 222 -6.41 -14.95 12.36
N LYS A 223 -5.10 -15.19 12.55
CA LYS A 223 -4.64 -16.09 13.63
C LYS A 223 -4.65 -15.47 15.02
N ALA A 224 -4.95 -14.18 15.07
CA ALA A 224 -5.25 -13.38 16.24
C ALA A 224 -6.36 -13.90 17.18
N GLY A 225 -7.16 -14.88 16.76
CA GLY A 225 -8.36 -15.28 17.51
C GLY A 225 -9.47 -14.22 17.56
N ILE A 226 -9.24 -13.02 17.02
CA ILE A 226 -10.27 -11.97 16.88
C ILE A 226 -11.41 -12.49 15.98
N PHE A 227 -11.09 -13.13 14.85
CA PHE A 227 -12.12 -13.64 13.93
C PHE A 227 -12.61 -15.05 14.26
N SER A 228 -11.90 -15.85 15.06
CA SER A 228 -12.51 -17.06 15.64
C SER A 228 -13.68 -16.66 16.54
N ASP A 229 -13.51 -15.55 17.26
CA ASP A 229 -14.55 -15.00 18.10
C ASP A 229 -15.57 -14.23 17.26
N LEU A 230 -15.18 -13.50 16.20
CA LEU A 230 -16.06 -12.81 15.24
C LEU A 230 -16.42 -13.66 14.01
N ASN A 231 -16.85 -14.90 14.21
CA ASN A 231 -17.29 -15.79 13.12
C ASN A 231 -18.61 -15.35 12.43
N ASN A 232 -19.22 -14.23 12.86
CA ASN A 232 -20.43 -13.62 12.29
C ASN A 232 -20.14 -12.49 11.30
N LEU A 233 -18.88 -12.27 10.94
CA LEU A 233 -18.45 -11.18 10.07
C LEU A 233 -18.56 -11.52 8.59
N LYS A 234 -19.23 -10.65 7.82
CA LYS A 234 -19.16 -10.66 6.35
C LYS A 234 -18.04 -9.73 5.89
N ILE A 235 -17.13 -10.28 5.08
CA ILE A 235 -15.95 -9.58 4.59
C ILE A 235 -16.16 -9.18 3.14
N TYR A 236 -15.80 -7.95 2.82
CA TYR A 236 -15.79 -7.37 1.49
C TYR A 236 -14.38 -6.89 1.19
N SER A 237 -13.61 -7.72 0.50
CA SER A 237 -12.22 -7.48 0.14
C SER A 237 -12.10 -7.01 -1.31
N ILE A 238 -10.88 -6.71 -1.77
CA ILE A 238 -10.61 -6.40 -3.18
C ILE A 238 -10.81 -7.61 -4.11
N LEU A 239 -10.97 -8.81 -3.55
CA LEU A 239 -11.25 -10.04 -4.33
C LEU A 239 -12.76 -10.19 -4.62
N ASP A 240 -13.61 -9.50 -3.86
CA ASP A 240 -15.07 -9.64 -3.93
C ASP A 240 -15.64 -8.69 -4.99
N LYS A 241 -16.76 -9.09 -5.61
CA LYS A 241 -17.41 -8.29 -6.65
C LYS A 241 -18.31 -7.21 -6.05
N GLU A 242 -18.80 -7.46 -4.85
CA GLU A 242 -19.60 -6.52 -4.09
C GLU A 242 -18.74 -5.30 -3.69
N TYR A 243 -19.28 -4.10 -3.91
CA TYR A 243 -18.63 -2.83 -3.54
C TYR A 243 -17.27 -2.59 -4.22
N SER A 244 -17.08 -3.11 -5.44
CA SER A 244 -15.81 -3.04 -6.17
C SER A 244 -15.45 -1.62 -6.63
N ASP A 245 -16.42 -0.80 -7.01
CA ASP A 245 -16.26 0.58 -7.49
C ASP A 245 -16.51 1.66 -6.42
N PHE A 246 -16.85 1.23 -5.20
CA PHE A 246 -17.17 2.15 -4.12
C PHE A 246 -15.94 2.86 -3.53
N PHE A 247 -14.81 2.16 -3.54
CA PHE A 247 -13.53 2.68 -3.05
C PHE A 247 -12.60 2.92 -4.23
N GLY A 248 -12.11 4.15 -4.37
CA GLY A 248 -11.39 4.57 -5.57
C GLY A 248 -12.27 5.32 -6.56
N PHE A 249 -11.63 5.83 -7.61
CA PHE A 249 -12.34 6.48 -8.72
C PHE A 249 -12.39 5.54 -9.91
N THR A 250 -13.54 5.45 -10.56
CA THR A 250 -13.70 4.70 -11.82
C THR A 250 -13.15 5.51 -12.99
N GLN A 251 -12.94 4.85 -14.12
CA GLN A 251 -12.44 5.53 -15.32
C GLN A 251 -13.38 6.66 -15.81
N GLU A 252 -14.69 6.49 -15.72
CA GLU A 252 -15.66 7.53 -16.09
C GLU A 252 -15.61 8.73 -15.12
N GLU A 253 -15.42 8.47 -13.82
CA GLU A 253 -15.26 9.52 -12.82
C GLU A 253 -13.97 10.31 -13.04
N VAL A 254 -12.86 9.64 -13.34
CA VAL A 254 -11.59 10.30 -13.67
C VAL A 254 -11.72 11.09 -14.96
N LYS A 255 -12.28 10.52 -16.02
CA LYS A 255 -12.49 11.23 -17.29
C LYS A 255 -13.28 12.53 -17.06
N LYS A 256 -14.36 12.47 -16.28
CA LYS A 256 -15.14 13.65 -15.92
C LYS A 256 -14.32 14.67 -15.12
N THR A 257 -13.48 14.24 -14.18
CA THR A 257 -12.63 15.19 -13.44
C THR A 257 -11.59 15.86 -14.35
N LEU A 258 -11.02 15.17 -15.33
CA LEU A 258 -10.11 15.78 -16.31
C LEU A 258 -10.81 16.89 -17.10
N GLU A 259 -12.04 16.62 -17.56
CA GLU A 259 -12.88 17.59 -18.28
C GLU A 259 -13.22 18.81 -17.40
N ASP A 260 -13.73 18.57 -16.19
CA ASP A 260 -14.13 19.61 -15.24
C ASP A 260 -12.93 20.49 -14.83
N PHE A 261 -11.74 19.89 -14.72
CA PHE A 261 -10.51 20.60 -14.38
C PHE A 261 -9.74 21.17 -15.58
N LYS A 262 -10.17 20.89 -16.81
CA LYS A 262 -9.49 21.29 -18.06
C LYS A 262 -8.03 20.85 -18.06
N ILE A 263 -7.80 19.57 -17.78
CA ILE A 263 -6.48 18.95 -17.87
C ILE A 263 -6.12 18.73 -19.34
N GLU A 264 -4.88 19.04 -19.70
CA GLU A 264 -4.39 18.94 -21.08
C GLU A 264 -3.96 17.52 -21.45
N TYR A 265 -3.55 16.72 -20.47
CA TYR A 265 -3.17 15.32 -20.68
C TYR A 265 -4.32 14.48 -21.18
N GLU A 266 -4.00 13.54 -22.07
CA GLU A 266 -4.96 12.55 -22.53
C GLU A 266 -5.18 11.46 -21.47
N LEU A 267 -6.37 10.86 -21.47
CA LEU A 267 -6.72 9.79 -20.54
C LEU A 267 -5.72 8.60 -20.55
N PRO A 268 -5.14 8.17 -21.70
CA PRO A 268 -4.13 7.11 -21.71
C PRO A 268 -2.88 7.43 -20.88
N ASP A 269 -2.40 8.68 -20.88
CA ASP A 269 -1.24 9.08 -20.09
C ASP A 269 -1.55 9.00 -18.59
N VAL A 270 -2.70 9.53 -18.19
CA VAL A 270 -3.21 9.45 -16.80
C VAL A 270 -3.43 8.00 -16.39
N LYS A 271 -3.95 7.16 -17.31
CA LYS A 271 -4.15 5.72 -17.10
C LYS A 271 -2.82 5.03 -16.80
N SER A 272 -1.77 5.31 -17.56
CA SER A 272 -0.45 4.71 -17.36
C SER A 272 0.17 5.01 -15.97
N TRP A 273 -0.14 6.17 -15.41
CA TRP A 273 0.40 6.62 -14.13
C TRP A 273 -0.42 6.19 -12.92
N TYR A 274 -1.75 6.25 -13.01
CA TYR A 274 -2.62 6.16 -11.82
C TYR A 274 -3.70 5.08 -11.89
N ASP A 275 -3.99 4.51 -13.07
CA ASP A 275 -4.93 3.40 -13.19
C ASP A 275 -4.26 2.05 -12.99
N GLY A 276 -5.03 1.07 -12.56
CA GLY A 276 -4.61 -0.33 -12.67
C GLY A 276 -5.01 -1.17 -11.48
N TYR A 277 -5.72 -0.61 -10.50
CA TYR A 277 -6.21 -1.40 -9.39
C TYR A 277 -7.50 -2.14 -9.78
N LYS A 278 -7.41 -3.46 -9.83
CA LYS A 278 -8.56 -4.33 -10.07
C LYS A 278 -9.17 -4.78 -8.75
N PHE A 279 -10.35 -4.27 -8.43
CA PHE A 279 -11.17 -4.72 -7.30
C PHE A 279 -12.36 -5.50 -7.85
N GLY A 280 -12.45 -6.79 -7.57
CA GLY A 280 -13.48 -7.66 -8.16
C GLY A 280 -13.52 -7.54 -9.69
N ASN A 281 -14.56 -6.88 -10.20
CA ASN A 281 -14.76 -6.64 -11.63
C ASN A 281 -14.47 -5.18 -12.07
N SER A 282 -14.10 -4.30 -11.15
CA SER A 282 -13.90 -2.87 -11.42
C SER A 282 -12.41 -2.54 -11.50
N GLU A 283 -12.05 -1.72 -12.48
CA GLU A 283 -10.77 -0.99 -12.52
C GLU A 283 -10.97 0.37 -11.87
N VAL A 284 -10.12 0.69 -10.89
CA VAL A 284 -10.19 1.94 -10.14
C VAL A 284 -8.81 2.59 -10.01
N TYR A 285 -8.85 3.90 -9.88
CA TYR A 285 -7.72 4.78 -9.65
C TYR A 285 -7.62 5.12 -8.17
N ASN A 286 -6.40 5.37 -7.69
CA ASN A 286 -6.19 5.86 -6.34
C ASN A 286 -6.67 7.33 -6.22
N PRO A 287 -7.62 7.64 -5.33
CA PRO A 287 -8.15 9.00 -5.17
C PRO A 287 -7.08 10.03 -4.80
N TRP A 288 -6.14 9.68 -3.93
CA TRP A 288 -5.10 10.61 -3.50
C TRP A 288 -4.20 11.01 -4.67
N SER A 289 -3.74 10.04 -5.45
CA SER A 289 -2.87 10.31 -6.61
C SER A 289 -3.60 11.17 -7.65
N ILE A 290 -4.87 10.84 -7.97
CA ILE A 290 -5.67 11.65 -8.90
C ILE A 290 -5.89 13.07 -8.38
N LEU A 291 -6.25 13.26 -7.11
CA LEU A 291 -6.48 14.61 -6.58
C LEU A 291 -5.20 15.46 -6.62
N ASN A 292 -4.05 14.90 -6.26
CA ASN A 292 -2.77 15.63 -6.35
C ASN A 292 -2.38 15.93 -7.79
N PHE A 293 -2.58 14.98 -8.71
CA PHE A 293 -2.39 15.21 -10.14
C PHE A 293 -3.28 16.35 -10.66
N LEU A 294 -4.56 16.39 -10.28
CA LEU A 294 -5.48 17.46 -10.70
C LEU A 294 -5.04 18.84 -10.16
N GLN A 295 -4.38 18.89 -8.99
CA GLN A 295 -3.88 20.12 -8.38
C GLN A 295 -2.61 20.63 -9.08
N HIS A 296 -1.61 19.76 -9.23
CA HIS A 296 -0.29 20.12 -9.75
C HIS A 296 -0.23 20.12 -11.27
N LYS A 297 -1.09 19.32 -11.92
CA LYS A 297 -1.14 19.10 -13.37
C LYS A 297 0.17 18.53 -13.93
N GLU A 298 0.85 17.69 -13.17
CA GLU A 298 2.08 17.03 -13.59
C GLU A 298 1.97 15.52 -13.35
N LEU A 299 2.41 14.72 -14.32
CA LEU A 299 2.42 13.27 -14.19
C LEU A 299 3.67 12.84 -13.41
N GLU A 300 3.49 12.62 -12.12
CA GLU A 300 4.54 12.17 -11.19
C GLU A 300 3.97 11.27 -10.09
N ALA A 301 4.85 10.73 -9.24
CA ALA A 301 4.47 9.91 -8.10
C ALA A 301 3.97 10.78 -6.93
N TYR A 302 2.68 10.64 -6.60
CA TYR A 302 1.99 11.31 -5.49
C TYR A 302 1.70 10.38 -4.30
N TRP A 303 1.94 9.08 -4.46
CA TRP A 303 1.89 8.10 -3.39
C TRP A 303 2.99 8.42 -2.37
N VAL A 304 2.58 8.87 -1.18
CA VAL A 304 3.51 9.35 -0.16
C VAL A 304 4.20 8.17 0.50
N LYS A 305 5.51 8.32 0.75
CA LYS A 305 6.30 7.48 1.66
C LYS A 305 5.72 7.61 3.09
N THR A 306 4.82 6.72 3.49
CA THR A 306 4.27 6.70 4.87
C THR A 306 4.90 5.60 5.71
N SER A 307 4.56 5.52 7.01
CA SER A 307 4.93 4.39 7.86
C SER A 307 4.45 3.02 7.32
N SER A 308 3.60 2.98 6.27
CA SER A 308 3.29 1.78 5.46
C SER A 308 4.48 1.13 4.80
N ASN A 309 5.57 1.87 4.58
CA ASN A 309 6.75 1.32 3.93
C ASN A 309 7.38 0.24 4.83
N PHE A 310 7.02 0.17 6.11
CA PHE A 310 7.35 -0.97 6.96
C PHE A 310 6.95 -2.31 6.31
N LEU A 311 5.72 -2.44 5.79
CA LEU A 311 5.24 -3.71 5.23
C LEU A 311 6.02 -4.11 3.95
N ILE A 312 6.33 -3.15 3.08
CA ILE A 312 7.22 -3.42 1.93
C ILE A 312 8.62 -3.73 2.42
N LYS A 313 9.14 -2.94 3.37
CA LYS A 313 10.50 -3.11 3.89
C LYS A 313 10.69 -4.49 4.49
N GLU A 314 9.70 -4.95 5.24
CA GLU A 314 9.70 -6.27 5.85
C GLU A 314 9.59 -7.39 4.80
N ALA A 315 8.72 -7.21 3.80
CA ALA A 315 8.64 -8.11 2.64
C ALA A 315 9.97 -8.22 1.89
N LEU A 316 10.66 -7.09 1.68
CA LEU A 316 11.93 -7.03 0.96
C LEU A 316 13.13 -7.53 1.78
N LYS A 317 13.12 -7.37 3.10
CA LYS A 317 14.17 -7.89 3.99
C LYS A 317 14.16 -9.42 4.11
N ASN A 318 12.99 -10.03 4.07
CA ASN A 318 12.81 -11.47 4.29
C ASN A 318 12.89 -12.28 2.98
N THR A 319 13.61 -11.79 1.96
CA THR A 319 13.63 -12.38 0.62
C THR A 319 14.56 -13.60 0.52
N ASN A 320 13.96 -14.78 0.32
CA ASN A 320 14.63 -15.94 -0.27
C ASN A 320 14.81 -15.72 -1.80
N LEU A 321 15.58 -16.59 -2.46
CA LEU A 321 15.86 -16.48 -3.91
C LEU A 321 14.57 -16.40 -4.74
N ASP A 322 13.56 -17.20 -4.41
CA ASP A 322 12.28 -17.24 -5.12
C ASP A 322 11.52 -15.90 -5.11
N VAL A 323 11.52 -15.17 -3.97
CA VAL A 323 10.89 -13.83 -3.92
C VAL A 323 11.69 -12.85 -4.76
N LYS A 324 13.03 -12.95 -4.79
CA LYS A 324 13.86 -12.03 -5.59
C LYS A 324 13.57 -12.18 -7.08
N GLU A 325 13.54 -13.42 -7.59
CA GLU A 325 13.20 -13.70 -8.99
C GLU A 325 11.81 -13.15 -9.33
N SER A 326 10.81 -13.43 -8.50
CA SER A 326 9.44 -12.92 -8.69
C SER A 326 9.35 -11.39 -8.66
N LEU A 327 10.16 -10.73 -7.83
CA LEU A 327 10.24 -9.27 -7.81
C LEU A 327 10.95 -8.71 -9.06
N GLU A 328 11.98 -9.38 -9.55
CA GLU A 328 12.64 -9.04 -10.82
C GLU A 328 11.67 -9.14 -11.99
N ASP A 329 10.87 -10.21 -12.05
CA ASP A 329 9.81 -10.40 -13.04
C ASP A 329 8.82 -9.22 -13.01
N LEU A 330 8.33 -8.86 -11.82
CA LEU A 330 7.45 -7.70 -11.64
C LEU A 330 8.08 -6.39 -12.12
N PHE A 331 9.37 -6.16 -11.86
CA PHE A 331 10.07 -4.96 -12.33
C PHE A 331 10.26 -4.93 -13.85
N ASN A 332 10.43 -6.10 -14.46
CA ASN A 332 10.49 -6.26 -15.91
C ASN A 332 9.12 -6.12 -16.57
N GLY A 333 8.04 -5.99 -15.78
CA GLY A 333 6.68 -5.83 -16.26
C GLY A 333 5.97 -7.17 -16.52
N GLU A 334 6.55 -8.26 -16.02
CA GLU A 334 5.93 -9.57 -16.04
C GLU A 334 4.98 -9.72 -14.84
N ASN A 335 4.12 -10.74 -14.92
CA ASN A 335 3.18 -11.06 -13.85
C ASN A 335 3.71 -12.23 -13.03
N VAL A 336 3.40 -12.26 -11.74
CA VAL A 336 3.70 -13.39 -10.86
C VAL A 336 2.42 -14.16 -10.54
N GLU A 337 2.50 -15.48 -10.49
CA GLU A 337 1.35 -16.33 -10.18
C GLU A 337 1.43 -16.81 -8.73
N GLU A 338 0.51 -16.32 -7.90
CA GLU A 338 0.57 -16.51 -6.46
C GLU A 338 -0.75 -16.99 -5.87
N VAL A 339 -0.64 -17.79 -4.82
CA VAL A 339 -1.80 -18.31 -4.09
C VAL A 339 -2.28 -17.27 -3.09
N ILE A 340 -3.42 -16.66 -3.38
CA ILE A 340 -4.06 -15.69 -2.48
C ILE A 340 -5.23 -16.37 -1.78
N THR A 341 -5.11 -16.48 -0.47
CA THR A 341 -6.11 -17.15 0.37
C THR A 341 -7.18 -16.18 0.88
N GLY A 342 -6.88 -14.88 0.92
CA GLY A 342 -7.70 -13.87 1.60
C GLY A 342 -7.71 -14.06 3.12
N ASN A 343 -6.75 -14.82 3.62
CA ASN A 343 -6.65 -15.33 4.97
C ASN A 343 -5.30 -15.04 5.65
N SER A 344 -4.56 -14.04 5.16
CA SER A 344 -3.27 -13.62 5.71
C SER A 344 -3.27 -13.57 7.24
N ASP A 345 -2.17 -13.99 7.83
CA ASP A 345 -1.94 -13.84 9.25
C ASP A 345 -0.76 -12.92 9.52
N LEU A 346 -1.04 -11.83 10.25
CA LEU A 346 0.00 -10.88 10.64
C LEU A 346 1.05 -11.52 11.57
N SER A 347 0.67 -12.53 12.37
CA SER A 347 1.61 -13.20 13.29
C SER A 347 2.61 -14.13 12.58
N SER A 348 2.34 -14.49 11.32
CA SER A 348 3.20 -15.33 10.50
C SER A 348 3.71 -14.64 9.23
N LEU A 349 3.85 -13.31 9.25
CA LEU A 349 4.41 -12.46 8.17
C LEU A 349 5.79 -12.86 7.59
N LEU A 350 6.30 -14.03 7.98
CA LEU A 350 7.54 -14.67 7.57
C LEU A 350 7.32 -15.86 6.61
N SER A 351 6.08 -16.21 6.24
CA SER A 351 5.85 -17.22 5.20
C SER A 351 5.79 -16.58 3.81
N TYR A 352 6.39 -17.23 2.81
CA TYR A 352 6.48 -16.75 1.42
C TYR A 352 5.13 -16.26 0.86
N HIS A 353 4.05 -17.00 1.09
CA HIS A 353 2.72 -16.65 0.56
C HIS A 353 2.07 -15.45 1.26
N ASP A 354 2.36 -15.21 2.54
CA ASP A 354 1.77 -14.09 3.29
C ASP A 354 2.29 -12.73 2.79
N ILE A 355 3.51 -12.69 2.24
CA ILE A 355 4.12 -11.48 1.67
C ILE A 355 3.32 -10.98 0.45
N TRP A 356 2.99 -11.86 -0.49
CA TRP A 356 2.26 -11.49 -1.70
C TRP A 356 0.86 -10.99 -1.39
N GLU A 357 0.19 -11.64 -0.44
CA GLU A 357 -1.13 -11.24 0.02
C GLU A 357 -1.08 -9.87 0.72
N LEU A 358 -0.06 -9.62 1.54
CA LEU A 358 0.19 -8.32 2.17
C LEU A 358 0.41 -7.20 1.15
N LEU A 359 1.27 -7.44 0.15
CA LEU A 359 1.59 -6.46 -0.91
C LEU A 359 0.34 -6.13 -1.73
N LEU A 360 -0.46 -7.15 -2.07
CA LEU A 360 -1.72 -7.00 -2.78
C LEU A 360 -2.74 -6.16 -1.99
N PHE A 361 -3.03 -6.53 -0.74
CA PHE A 361 -4.02 -5.82 0.08
C PHE A 361 -3.57 -4.41 0.50
N SER A 362 -2.26 -4.18 0.59
CA SER A 362 -1.68 -2.86 0.86
C SER A 362 -1.73 -1.91 -0.34
N GLY A 363 -1.99 -2.43 -1.55
CA GLY A 363 -2.06 -1.66 -2.79
C GLY A 363 -0.72 -1.49 -3.51
N TYR A 364 0.27 -2.33 -3.22
CA TYR A 364 1.53 -2.38 -3.97
C TYR A 364 1.44 -3.34 -5.17
N LEU A 365 0.55 -4.31 -5.11
CA LEU A 365 0.20 -5.18 -6.23
C LEU A 365 -1.29 -5.06 -6.54
N THR A 366 -1.65 -5.56 -7.71
CA THR A 366 -3.04 -5.72 -8.13
C THR A 366 -3.23 -7.03 -8.86
N ILE A 367 -4.49 -7.43 -9.02
CA ILE A 367 -4.86 -8.64 -9.76
C ILE A 367 -4.90 -8.30 -11.24
N ASP A 368 -4.16 -9.04 -12.04
CA ASP A 368 -4.36 -9.07 -13.49
C ASP A 368 -5.57 -9.97 -13.82
N LYS A 369 -5.48 -11.24 -13.41
CA LYS A 369 -6.54 -12.23 -13.61
C LYS A 369 -6.58 -13.28 -12.50
N LYS A 370 -7.77 -13.83 -12.28
CA LYS A 370 -7.96 -15.03 -11.47
C LYS A 370 -7.75 -16.25 -12.35
N ILE A 371 -6.74 -17.06 -12.05
CA ILE A 371 -6.38 -18.26 -12.81
C ILE A 371 -7.20 -19.46 -12.34
N ASP A 372 -7.27 -19.65 -11.02
CA ASP A 372 -8.06 -20.70 -10.38
C ASP A 372 -8.67 -20.17 -9.06
N LYS A 373 -9.34 -21.02 -8.28
CA LYS A 373 -10.08 -20.68 -7.06
C LYS A 373 -9.28 -19.79 -6.10
N LYS A 374 -7.99 -20.08 -5.92
CA LYS A 374 -7.06 -19.34 -5.05
C LYS A 374 -5.78 -18.87 -5.77
N LEU A 375 -5.59 -19.22 -7.04
CA LEU A 375 -4.40 -18.84 -7.80
C LEU A 375 -4.71 -17.58 -8.62
N TYR A 376 -3.89 -16.55 -8.45
CA TYR A 376 -4.05 -15.25 -9.10
C TYR A 376 -2.76 -14.84 -9.80
N SER A 377 -2.91 -14.24 -10.97
CA SER A 377 -1.82 -13.52 -11.63
C SER A 377 -1.80 -12.09 -11.08
N LEU A 378 -0.69 -11.69 -10.50
CA LEU A 378 -0.47 -10.39 -9.87
C LEU A 378 0.50 -9.56 -10.69
N ARG A 379 0.32 -8.25 -10.66
CA ARG A 379 1.19 -7.28 -11.34
C ARG A 379 1.35 -6.00 -10.53
N LEU A 380 2.34 -5.19 -10.88
CA LEU A 380 2.39 -3.79 -10.44
C LEU A 380 1.22 -3.03 -11.08
N PRO A 381 0.47 -2.22 -10.31
CA PRO A 381 -0.73 -1.58 -10.82
C PRO A 381 -0.43 -0.53 -11.88
N ASN A 382 0.58 0.30 -11.63
CA ASN A 382 0.89 1.46 -12.45
C ASN A 382 2.35 1.92 -12.29
N ARG A 383 2.72 2.95 -13.05
CA ARG A 383 4.06 3.52 -13.02
C ARG A 383 4.44 4.13 -11.66
N GLU A 384 3.49 4.78 -10.98
CA GLU A 384 3.72 5.38 -9.65
C GLU A 384 4.20 4.34 -8.64
N ILE A 385 3.53 3.18 -8.57
CA ILE A 385 3.92 2.10 -7.67
C ILE A 385 5.21 1.41 -8.12
N LYS A 386 5.43 1.28 -9.44
CA LYS A 386 6.69 0.75 -9.97
C LYS A 386 7.89 1.59 -9.52
N GLU A 387 7.80 2.91 -9.61
CA GLU A 387 8.85 3.83 -9.16
C GLU A 387 9.07 3.74 -7.64
N LEU A 388 8.00 3.75 -6.85
CA LEU A 388 8.08 3.58 -5.39
C LEU A 388 8.78 2.27 -5.00
N PHE A 389 8.39 1.17 -5.62
CA PHE A 389 8.91 -0.14 -5.25
C PHE A 389 10.39 -0.28 -5.63
N LYS A 390 10.81 0.29 -6.77
CA LYS A 390 12.23 0.39 -7.15
C LYS A 390 13.03 1.18 -6.13
N ASP A 391 12.55 2.36 -5.73
CA ASP A 391 13.23 3.21 -4.76
C ASP A 391 13.41 2.51 -3.40
N GLU A 392 12.36 1.82 -2.92
CA GLU A 392 12.41 1.08 -1.65
C GLU A 392 13.31 -0.15 -1.72
N PHE A 393 13.28 -0.90 -2.82
CA PHE A 393 14.22 -2.00 -3.07
C PHE A 393 15.67 -1.50 -3.07
N ILE A 394 15.92 -0.38 -3.74
CA ILE A 394 17.24 0.23 -3.80
C ILE A 394 17.72 0.64 -2.40
N ASP A 395 16.88 1.32 -1.62
CA ASP A 395 17.22 1.76 -0.27
C ASP A 395 17.60 0.58 0.64
N ILE A 396 16.80 -0.48 0.62
CA ILE A 396 17.00 -1.66 1.49
C ILE A 396 18.20 -2.49 1.05
N SER A 397 18.35 -2.76 -0.24
CA SER A 397 19.38 -3.66 -0.76
C SER A 397 20.76 -3.00 -0.80
N PHE A 398 20.85 -1.68 -0.99
CA PHE A 398 22.11 -1.03 -1.33
C PHE A 398 22.45 0.23 -0.51
N GLY A 399 21.45 0.82 0.17
CA GLY A 399 21.55 2.15 0.77
C GLY A 399 21.51 3.27 -0.29
N GLU A 400 20.47 4.09 -0.25
CA GLU A 400 20.11 5.08 -1.29
C GLU A 400 21.31 5.92 -1.77
N SER A 401 22.10 6.47 -0.84
CA SER A 401 23.22 7.36 -1.20
C SER A 401 24.38 6.68 -1.93
N GLN A 402 24.65 5.41 -1.63
CA GLN A 402 25.79 4.68 -2.21
C GLN A 402 25.41 4.09 -3.57
N PHE A 403 24.17 3.63 -3.69
CA PHE A 403 23.58 3.20 -4.95
C PHE A 403 23.51 4.33 -5.99
N ILE A 404 22.91 5.47 -5.64
CA ILE A 404 22.75 6.60 -6.56
C ILE A 404 24.12 7.08 -7.04
N LYS A 405 25.12 7.17 -6.15
CA LYS A 405 26.50 7.50 -6.53
C LYS A 405 27.08 6.50 -7.53
N THR A 406 26.80 5.21 -7.37
CA THR A 406 27.26 4.17 -8.31
C THR A 406 26.64 4.37 -9.69
N MET A 407 25.32 4.55 -9.77
CA MET A 407 24.60 4.69 -11.05
C MET A 407 24.91 6.02 -11.76
N GLU A 408 25.01 7.13 -11.02
CA GLU A 408 25.42 8.41 -11.60
C GLU A 408 26.87 8.37 -12.11
N SER A 409 27.76 7.63 -11.44
CA SER A 409 29.13 7.42 -11.93
C SER A 409 29.16 6.66 -13.25
N LEU A 410 28.34 5.60 -13.40
CA LEU A 410 28.22 4.87 -14.67
C LEU A 410 27.70 5.80 -15.78
N LYS A 411 26.60 6.50 -15.53
CA LYS A 411 25.95 7.42 -16.48
C LYS A 411 26.86 8.57 -16.92
N ARG A 412 27.67 9.12 -16.01
CA ARG A 412 28.62 10.21 -16.30
C ARG A 412 29.97 9.71 -16.81
N ASN A 413 30.11 8.41 -17.07
CA ASN A 413 31.34 7.77 -17.52
C ASN A 413 32.53 7.99 -16.55
N LYS A 414 32.26 7.99 -15.24
CA LYS A 414 33.26 8.02 -14.17
C LYS A 414 33.50 6.60 -13.66
N LEU A 415 34.12 5.77 -14.50
CA LEU A 415 34.17 4.32 -14.30
C LEU A 415 35.05 3.88 -13.10
N GLU A 416 36.04 4.68 -12.73
CA GLU A 416 36.81 4.47 -11.49
C GLU A 416 35.94 4.67 -10.24
N ASP A 417 35.09 5.72 -10.25
CA ASP A 417 34.13 5.95 -9.17
C ASP A 417 33.07 4.84 -9.15
N PHE A 418 32.65 4.35 -10.33
CA PHE A 418 31.73 3.21 -10.45
C PHE A 418 32.32 1.95 -9.80
N GLU A 419 33.57 1.56 -10.15
CA GLU A 419 34.28 0.42 -9.54
C GLU A 419 34.32 0.56 -8.02
N LYS A 420 34.80 1.70 -7.51
CA LYS A 420 34.93 1.97 -6.08
C LYS A 420 33.59 1.91 -5.36
N ASN A 421 32.55 2.45 -5.96
CA ASN A 421 31.23 2.50 -5.34
C ASN A 421 30.52 1.15 -5.38
N LEU A 422 30.69 0.37 -6.45
CA LEU A 422 30.22 -1.00 -6.57
C LEU A 422 30.91 -1.92 -5.55
N GLN A 423 32.23 -1.76 -5.34
CA GLN A 423 32.94 -2.52 -4.31
C GLN A 423 32.37 -2.26 -2.91
N LYS A 424 32.07 -0.99 -2.58
CA LYS A 424 31.46 -0.63 -1.29
C LYS A 424 30.09 -1.27 -1.11
N ILE A 425 29.30 -1.37 -2.18
CA ILE A 425 28.01 -2.07 -2.16
C ILE A 425 28.24 -3.56 -1.85
N LEU A 426 29.16 -4.23 -2.54
CA LEU A 426 29.48 -5.63 -2.28
C LEU A 426 29.96 -5.85 -0.84
N LEU A 427 30.80 -4.94 -0.32
CA LEU A 427 31.29 -4.99 1.07
C LEU A 427 30.15 -4.96 2.10
N ASN A 428 29.18 -4.08 1.90
CA ASN A 428 28.12 -3.79 2.87
C ASN A 428 26.87 -4.67 2.72
N SER A 429 26.54 -5.09 1.49
CA SER A 429 25.23 -5.67 1.16
C SER A 429 25.24 -7.16 0.84
N THR A 430 26.40 -7.81 0.74
CA THR A 430 26.49 -9.23 0.33
C THR A 430 27.05 -10.13 1.44
N SER A 431 26.53 -11.36 1.57
CA SER A 431 27.12 -12.40 2.41
C SER A 431 28.22 -13.13 1.65
N TYR A 432 29.29 -13.55 2.34
CA TYR A 432 30.38 -14.35 1.76
C TYR A 432 29.91 -15.71 1.22
N GLN A 433 28.71 -16.17 1.62
CA GLN A 433 28.14 -17.43 1.13
C GLN A 433 27.47 -17.29 -0.25
N ASP A 434 27.01 -16.10 -0.62
CA ASP A 434 26.24 -15.84 -1.86
C ASP A 434 27.15 -15.54 -3.08
N THR A 435 28.41 -15.16 -2.83
CA THR A 435 29.36 -14.60 -3.81
C THR A 435 30.11 -15.64 -4.67
N LYS A 436 29.56 -16.85 -4.80
CA LYS A 436 30.26 -17.99 -5.44
C LYS A 436 29.93 -18.21 -6.91
N ASN A 437 28.84 -17.64 -7.41
CA ASN A 437 28.37 -17.87 -8.78
C ASN A 437 28.21 -16.55 -9.55
N GLU A 438 28.48 -16.59 -10.85
CA GLU A 438 28.35 -15.45 -11.77
C GLU A 438 26.90 -14.95 -11.85
N ASP A 439 25.94 -15.89 -11.80
CA ASP A 439 24.50 -15.61 -11.79
C ASP A 439 24.09 -14.64 -10.67
N PHE A 440 24.73 -14.72 -9.49
CA PHE A 440 24.45 -13.82 -8.38
C PHE A 440 24.84 -12.37 -8.70
N TYR A 441 26.07 -12.16 -9.21
CA TYR A 441 26.53 -10.82 -9.56
C TYR A 441 25.76 -10.27 -10.76
N HIS A 442 25.42 -11.15 -11.71
CA HIS A 442 24.57 -10.80 -12.83
C HIS A 442 23.22 -10.24 -12.36
N GLY A 443 22.49 -10.97 -11.51
CA GLY A 443 21.21 -10.52 -10.95
C GLY A 443 21.34 -9.23 -10.14
N LEU A 444 22.39 -9.12 -9.31
CA LEU A 444 22.66 -7.92 -8.52
C LEU A 444 22.85 -6.69 -9.41
N ILE A 445 23.74 -6.77 -10.40
CA ILE A 445 24.06 -5.66 -11.30
C ILE A 445 22.86 -5.32 -12.20
N LEU A 446 22.14 -6.33 -12.70
CA LEU A 446 20.92 -6.13 -13.47
C LEU A 446 19.87 -5.36 -12.65
N GLY A 447 19.61 -5.80 -11.42
CA GLY A 447 18.72 -5.12 -10.48
C GLY A 447 19.13 -3.68 -10.22
N MET A 448 20.44 -3.40 -10.12
CA MET A 448 20.93 -2.03 -10.00
C MET A 448 20.72 -1.19 -11.26
N ILE A 449 20.99 -1.75 -12.44
CA ILE A 449 20.90 -1.03 -13.72
C ILE A 449 19.44 -0.74 -14.12
N LEU A 450 18.45 -1.53 -13.66
CA LEU A 450 17.03 -1.25 -13.87
C LEU A 450 16.57 0.12 -13.33
N TYR A 451 17.37 0.76 -12.45
CA TYR A 451 17.19 2.17 -12.07
C TYR A 451 17.24 3.13 -13.26
N LEU A 452 18.00 2.78 -14.30
CA LEU A 452 18.17 3.60 -15.49
C LEU A 452 17.05 3.43 -16.52
N ASP A 453 16.04 2.57 -16.28
CA ASP A 453 15.02 2.20 -17.28
C ASP A 453 14.15 3.37 -17.77
N SER A 454 14.07 4.46 -17.00
CA SER A 454 13.36 5.67 -17.43
C SER A 454 14.04 6.30 -18.64
N GLN A 455 15.37 6.24 -18.72
CA GLN A 455 16.22 6.90 -19.71
C GLN A 455 16.89 5.92 -20.69
N TYR A 456 16.91 4.63 -20.36
CA TYR A 456 17.58 3.58 -21.11
C TYR A 456 16.64 2.37 -21.31
N TYR A 457 16.81 1.64 -22.41
CA TYR A 457 16.33 0.27 -22.54
C TYR A 457 17.42 -0.66 -22.01
N VAL A 458 17.13 -1.29 -20.87
CA VAL A 458 18.02 -2.27 -20.23
C VAL A 458 17.59 -3.65 -20.70
N THR A 459 18.52 -4.42 -21.25
CA THR A 459 18.25 -5.83 -21.57
C THR A 459 19.40 -6.69 -21.08
N SER A 460 19.07 -7.88 -20.60
CA SER A 460 20.04 -8.88 -20.21
C SER A 460 19.92 -10.08 -21.14
N ASN A 461 21.03 -10.82 -21.32
CA ASN A 461 20.94 -12.21 -21.75
C ASN A 461 20.22 -12.38 -23.11
N LYS A 462 20.52 -11.50 -24.08
CA LYS A 462 19.94 -11.54 -25.43
C LYS A 462 21.01 -11.82 -26.47
N GLU A 463 20.61 -12.46 -27.56
CA GLU A 463 21.50 -12.72 -28.68
C GLU A 463 21.90 -11.43 -29.40
N SER A 464 23.20 -11.26 -29.64
CA SER A 464 23.78 -10.19 -30.45
C SER A 464 25.11 -10.65 -31.03
N GLY A 465 25.41 -10.25 -32.27
CA GLY A 465 26.62 -10.67 -32.97
C GLY A 465 26.75 -12.19 -33.07
N LEU A 466 27.77 -12.76 -32.43
CA LEU A 466 28.11 -14.20 -32.46
C LEU A 466 27.87 -14.90 -31.11
N GLY A 467 27.06 -14.32 -30.22
CA GLY A 467 26.78 -14.90 -28.90
C GLY A 467 25.68 -14.17 -28.14
N ARG A 468 25.76 -14.25 -26.81
CA ARG A 468 24.81 -13.66 -25.85
C ARG A 468 25.60 -12.78 -24.88
N TYR A 469 25.25 -11.51 -24.79
CA TYR A 469 25.85 -10.60 -23.80
C TYR A 469 25.20 -10.79 -22.44
N ASP A 470 25.90 -10.38 -21.38
CA ASP A 470 25.30 -10.31 -20.05
C ASP A 470 24.30 -9.15 -19.94
N VAL A 471 24.73 -7.90 -20.08
CA VAL A 471 23.83 -6.73 -19.97
C VAL A 471 24.16 -5.67 -21.03
N THR A 472 23.10 -5.10 -21.63
CA THR A 472 23.20 -3.90 -22.46
C THR A 472 22.31 -2.79 -21.92
N ILE A 473 22.82 -1.58 -22.01
CA ILE A 473 22.14 -0.35 -21.59
C ILE A 473 22.05 0.55 -22.83
N GLU A 474 20.94 0.46 -23.55
CA GLU A 474 20.68 1.25 -24.75
C GLU A 474 20.03 2.58 -24.38
N PRO A 475 20.56 3.75 -24.78
CA PRO A 475 19.95 5.02 -24.42
C PRO A 475 18.69 5.29 -25.25
N LYS A 476 17.60 5.73 -24.59
CA LYS A 476 16.40 6.19 -25.30
C LYS A 476 16.65 7.49 -26.07
N ASN A 477 17.52 8.35 -25.54
CA ASN A 477 18.04 9.50 -26.26
C ASN A 477 19.37 9.13 -26.93
N LYS A 478 19.38 9.02 -28.26
CA LYS A 478 20.55 8.58 -29.05
C LYS A 478 21.81 9.46 -28.90
N ASN A 479 21.72 10.64 -28.29
CA ASN A 479 22.88 11.48 -27.96
C ASN A 479 23.61 11.04 -26.68
N ASN A 480 23.00 10.17 -25.87
CA ASN A 480 23.64 9.59 -24.70
C ASN A 480 24.45 8.35 -25.10
N LYS A 481 25.32 7.91 -24.20
CA LYS A 481 26.17 6.74 -24.40
C LYS A 481 25.41 5.43 -24.17
N GLY A 482 25.67 4.43 -24.99
CA GLY A 482 25.28 3.04 -24.73
C GLY A 482 26.37 2.29 -23.98
N TYR A 483 25.98 1.24 -23.26
CA TYR A 483 26.91 0.40 -22.51
C TYR A 483 26.68 -1.08 -22.81
N ILE A 484 27.75 -1.85 -22.86
CA ILE A 484 27.73 -3.32 -22.90
C ILE A 484 28.59 -3.80 -21.75
N LEU A 485 28.02 -4.62 -20.87
CA LEU A 485 28.70 -5.19 -19.72
C LEU A 485 28.82 -6.69 -19.90
N GLU A 486 29.98 -7.23 -19.55
CA GLU A 486 30.24 -8.67 -19.46
C GLU A 486 30.90 -8.97 -18.10
N PHE A 487 30.45 -10.04 -17.45
CA PHE A 487 30.84 -10.42 -16.11
C PHE A 487 31.80 -11.61 -16.12
N LYS A 488 32.69 -11.67 -15.11
CA LYS A 488 33.56 -12.81 -14.82
C LYS A 488 33.67 -13.02 -13.32
N VAL A 489 33.76 -14.27 -12.88
CA VAL A 489 34.05 -14.61 -11.48
C VAL A 489 35.34 -15.42 -11.38
N THR A 490 36.22 -14.99 -10.48
CA THR A 490 37.46 -15.71 -10.14
C THR A 490 37.53 -16.03 -8.65
N LYS A 491 38.31 -17.06 -8.31
CA LYS A 491 38.62 -17.45 -6.93
C LYS A 491 39.88 -16.76 -6.39
N ASN A 492 40.71 -16.20 -7.26
CA ASN A 492 41.98 -15.57 -6.89
C ASN A 492 41.93 -14.08 -7.21
N GLU A 493 42.27 -13.24 -6.22
CA GLU A 493 42.33 -11.79 -6.38
C GLU A 493 43.31 -11.35 -7.46
N GLU A 494 44.43 -12.06 -7.60
CA GLU A 494 45.48 -11.78 -8.60
C GLU A 494 44.98 -11.89 -10.05
N ASP A 495 43.93 -12.67 -10.29
CA ASP A 495 43.36 -12.88 -11.63
C ASP A 495 42.32 -11.81 -12.00
N LEU A 496 41.85 -10.97 -11.06
CA LEU A 496 40.76 -10.01 -11.28
C LEU A 496 40.96 -9.09 -12.49
N GLU A 497 42.14 -8.49 -12.60
CA GLU A 497 42.42 -7.55 -13.71
C GLU A 497 42.51 -8.26 -15.06
N LYS A 498 43.04 -9.49 -15.06
CA LYS A 498 43.12 -10.32 -16.25
C LYS A 498 41.71 -10.73 -16.72
N GLU A 499 40.86 -11.20 -15.82
CA GLU A 499 39.49 -11.61 -16.11
C GLU A 499 38.64 -10.42 -16.61
N ALA A 500 38.80 -9.23 -16.01
CA ALA A 500 38.10 -8.03 -16.46
C ALA A 500 38.48 -7.64 -17.90
N LYS A 501 39.76 -7.81 -18.29
CA LYS A 501 40.21 -7.60 -19.67
C LYS A 501 39.70 -8.68 -20.62
N GLN A 502 39.67 -9.94 -20.18
CA GLN A 502 39.10 -11.03 -20.98
C GLN A 502 37.60 -10.83 -21.27
N ALA A 503 36.85 -10.25 -20.33
CA ALA A 503 35.47 -9.87 -20.55
C ALA A 503 35.31 -8.84 -21.68
N ILE A 504 36.19 -7.84 -21.77
CA ILE A 504 36.24 -6.90 -22.92
C ILE A 504 36.55 -7.64 -24.22
N GLU A 505 37.57 -8.50 -24.21
CA GLU A 505 37.95 -9.28 -25.39
C GLU A 505 36.79 -10.17 -25.88
N GLN A 506 36.00 -10.71 -24.95
CA GLN A 506 34.78 -11.46 -25.26
C GLN A 506 33.75 -10.57 -25.96
N ILE A 507 33.46 -9.38 -25.44
CA ILE A 507 32.53 -8.42 -26.08
C ILE A 507 32.96 -8.10 -27.51
N ILE A 508 34.25 -7.80 -27.71
CA ILE A 508 34.81 -7.42 -29.03
C ILE A 508 34.78 -8.60 -29.99
N SER A 509 35.29 -9.76 -29.57
CA SER A 509 35.39 -10.95 -30.43
C SER A 509 34.02 -11.47 -30.86
N LYS A 510 33.02 -11.35 -29.98
CA LYS A 510 31.64 -11.75 -30.25
C LYS A 510 30.80 -10.66 -30.91
N LYS A 511 31.32 -9.43 -31.04
CA LYS A 511 30.66 -8.29 -31.71
C LYS A 511 29.28 -7.97 -31.12
N TYR A 512 29.18 -7.92 -29.79
CA TYR A 512 27.91 -7.65 -29.10
C TYR A 512 27.35 -6.25 -29.38
N ASP A 513 28.18 -5.34 -29.87
CA ASP A 513 27.85 -3.96 -30.25
C ASP A 513 27.04 -3.82 -31.54
N VAL A 514 26.93 -4.88 -32.35
CA VAL A 514 26.18 -4.87 -33.62
C VAL A 514 24.74 -4.40 -33.43
N SER A 515 24.03 -4.93 -32.43
CA SER A 515 22.62 -4.59 -32.18
C SER A 515 22.42 -3.11 -31.82
N LEU A 516 23.35 -2.52 -31.08
CA LEU A 516 23.32 -1.10 -30.72
C LEU A 516 23.67 -0.21 -31.91
N LYS A 517 24.64 -0.63 -32.73
CA LYS A 517 25.02 0.07 -33.97
C LYS A 517 23.89 0.10 -34.99
N GLU A 518 23.16 -1.01 -35.16
CA GLU A 518 21.97 -1.08 -36.03
C GLU A 518 20.85 -0.12 -35.59
N ARG A 519 20.81 0.26 -34.32
CA ARG A 519 19.86 1.22 -33.74
C ARG A 519 20.37 2.67 -33.75
N ASP A 520 21.46 2.94 -34.46
CA ASP A 520 22.17 4.23 -34.57
C ASP A 520 22.80 4.76 -33.26
N ILE A 521 23.14 3.87 -32.31
CA ILE A 521 23.89 4.28 -31.13
C ILE A 521 25.37 4.43 -31.51
N LYS A 522 25.90 5.65 -31.39
CA LYS A 522 27.24 6.00 -31.87
C LYS A 522 28.34 5.89 -30.82
N ASP A 523 28.04 6.29 -29.58
CA ASP A 523 28.98 6.28 -28.45
C ASP A 523 28.66 5.06 -27.57
N ILE A 524 29.41 3.98 -27.76
CA ILE A 524 29.22 2.71 -27.05
C ILE A 524 30.47 2.46 -26.21
N ILE A 525 30.29 2.31 -24.89
CA ILE A 525 31.36 1.93 -23.97
C ILE A 525 31.20 0.45 -23.63
N ILE A 526 32.30 -0.30 -23.70
CA ILE A 526 32.32 -1.71 -23.31
C ILE A 526 32.99 -1.85 -21.95
N LEU A 527 32.38 -2.61 -21.05
CA LEU A 527 32.86 -2.82 -19.69
C LEU A 527 33.01 -4.32 -19.43
N GLY A 528 34.22 -4.71 -19.01
CA GLY A 528 34.48 -6.01 -18.43
C GLY A 528 34.54 -5.88 -16.91
N VAL A 529 33.68 -6.60 -16.19
CA VAL A 529 33.61 -6.55 -14.72
C VAL A 529 33.92 -7.91 -14.13
N ALA A 530 35.03 -8.01 -13.41
CA ALA A 530 35.45 -9.23 -12.72
C ALA A 530 35.21 -9.15 -11.22
N PHE A 531 34.77 -10.25 -10.63
CA PHE A 531 34.46 -10.38 -9.21
C PHE A 531 35.30 -11.48 -8.54
N CYS A 532 35.76 -11.20 -7.32
CA CYS A 532 36.42 -12.16 -6.44
C CYS A 532 35.87 -11.97 -5.02
N GLY A 533 34.82 -12.71 -4.69
CA GLY A 533 34.09 -12.52 -3.44
C GLY A 533 33.47 -11.13 -3.33
N LYS A 534 34.07 -10.24 -2.55
CA LYS A 534 33.58 -8.85 -2.40
C LYS A 534 34.44 -7.82 -3.12
N LEU A 535 35.51 -8.25 -3.78
CA LEU A 535 36.39 -7.41 -4.58
C LEU A 535 35.91 -7.37 -6.01
N VAL A 536 36.03 -6.20 -6.63
CA VAL A 536 35.59 -5.98 -8.02
C VAL A 536 36.67 -5.22 -8.79
N LYS A 537 36.83 -5.59 -10.06
CA LYS A 537 37.66 -4.86 -11.01
C LYS A 537 36.88 -4.56 -12.28
N VAL A 538 36.93 -3.32 -12.73
CA VAL A 538 36.28 -2.86 -13.95
C VAL A 538 37.36 -2.46 -14.95
N SER A 539 37.36 -3.10 -16.11
CA SER A 539 38.09 -2.64 -17.29
C SER A 539 37.09 -2.04 -18.28
N TYR A 540 37.51 -1.07 -19.08
CA TYR A 540 36.64 -0.44 -20.08
C TYR A 540 37.39 -0.01 -21.33
N GLN A 541 36.67 0.13 -22.45
CA GLN A 541 37.18 0.66 -23.72
C GLN A 541 36.13 1.53 -24.43
#